data_AF-A0A3C0CM08-F1
#
_entry.id   AF-A0A3C0CM08-F1
#
_cell.length_a   1.000
_cell.length_b   1.000
_cell.length_c   1.000
_cell.angle_alpha   90.00
_cell.angle_beta   90.00
_cell.angle_gamma   90.00
#
_symmetry.space_group_name_H-M   'P 1'
#
loop_
_entity.id
_entity.type
_entity.pdbx_description
1 polymer ?
#
loop_
_entity_poly.entity_id
_entity_poly.type
_entity_poly.pdbx_seq_one_letter_code
_entity_poly.pdbx_strand_id
1 'polypeptide(L)'
;TTVGKVRAMANENGKPIQSAGPSVPVEITGLDDVPQAGDKFDAVTDERLARELVAQRRSAQKEKKFNARTKVTLDNLFEQMQKGDMKELQLVVKADVQGSVEAVCQSLEKLSNDEARVDIIHSGVGAINESDVMLAAASNAIIVGFNVRPDPVAEENAKRDGVELRLYRVIYDCINEIGAALKGMLAPKVREVSLGRAEVRQVYRISSVGTIAGAHVLSGKVARNA
;
A
#
# COMPACT_ATOMS: atom_id res chain seq x y z
N THR A 1 7.11 7.76 -23.27
CA THR A 1 6.45 6.68 -22.50
C THR A 1 5.11 6.32 -23.12
N THR A 2 4.42 7.34 -23.66
CA THR A 2 3.21 7.23 -24.48
C THR A 2 3.43 7.96 -25.81
N VAL A 3 2.56 7.72 -26.78
CA VAL A 3 2.46 8.42 -28.06
C VAL A 3 0.98 8.70 -28.30
N GLY A 4 0.68 9.71 -29.11
CA GLY A 4 -0.69 9.95 -29.58
C GLY A 4 -0.80 11.26 -30.31
N LYS A 5 -1.93 11.43 -30.99
CA LYS A 5 -2.24 12.64 -31.73
C LYS A 5 -3.11 13.54 -30.86
N VAL A 6 -2.65 14.78 -30.64
CA VAL A 6 -3.43 15.79 -29.90
C VAL A 6 -4.76 16.03 -30.63
N ARG A 7 -5.86 15.77 -29.95
CA ARG A 7 -7.23 15.93 -30.47
C ARG A 7 -7.84 17.26 -30.07
N ALA A 8 -7.59 17.70 -28.85
CA ALA A 8 -8.01 19.01 -28.35
C ALA A 8 -6.99 19.56 -27.37
N MET A 9 -6.92 20.90 -27.31
CA MET A 9 -6.11 21.65 -26.36
C MET A 9 -7.00 22.64 -25.62
N ALA A 10 -6.80 22.78 -24.32
CA ALA A 10 -7.48 23.77 -23.47
C ALA A 10 -6.48 24.54 -22.62
N ASN A 11 -6.81 25.80 -22.31
CA ASN A 11 -6.02 26.63 -21.40
C ASN A 11 -6.39 26.38 -19.93
N GLU A 12 -5.73 27.08 -19.00
CA GLU A 12 -5.96 26.98 -17.55
C GLU A 12 -7.39 27.33 -17.10
N ASN A 13 -8.15 28.01 -17.95
CA ASN A 13 -9.56 28.34 -17.71
C ASN A 13 -10.54 27.37 -18.38
N GLY A 14 -10.04 26.25 -18.93
CA GLY A 14 -10.85 25.24 -19.63
C GLY A 14 -11.37 25.70 -20.99
N LYS A 15 -10.87 26.81 -21.55
CA LYS A 15 -11.27 27.29 -22.88
C LYS A 15 -10.46 26.59 -23.97
N PRO A 16 -11.10 26.13 -25.06
CA PRO A 16 -10.39 25.49 -26.16
C PRO A 16 -9.45 26.48 -26.85
N ILE A 17 -8.24 26.04 -27.15
CA ILE A 17 -7.22 26.82 -27.85
C ILE A 17 -6.68 26.04 -29.06
N GLN A 18 -6.22 26.76 -30.08
CA GLN A 18 -5.64 26.16 -31.29
C GLN A 18 -4.11 26.21 -31.32
N SER A 19 -3.51 27.13 -30.55
CA SER A 19 -2.06 27.28 -30.46
C SER A 19 -1.67 27.66 -29.03
N ALA A 20 -0.45 27.28 -28.65
CA ALA A 20 0.14 27.60 -27.37
C ALA A 20 1.55 28.13 -27.57
N GLY A 21 1.85 29.27 -26.96
CA GLY A 21 3.18 29.87 -26.95
C GLY A 21 4.08 29.26 -25.86
N PRO A 22 5.36 29.66 -25.81
CA PRO A 22 6.24 29.29 -24.70
C PRO A 22 5.68 29.82 -23.37
N SER A 23 5.90 29.05 -22.30
CA SER A 23 5.49 29.38 -20.92
C SER A 23 3.99 29.42 -20.62
N VAL A 24 3.14 28.87 -21.52
CA VAL A 24 1.70 28.73 -21.29
C VAL A 24 1.36 27.28 -20.94
N PRO A 25 0.70 27.00 -19.80
CA PRO A 25 0.22 25.65 -19.49
C PRO A 25 -0.95 25.28 -20.40
N VAL A 26 -0.96 24.04 -20.88
CA VAL A 26 -2.00 23.53 -21.79
C VAL A 26 -2.41 22.14 -21.37
N GLU A 27 -3.71 21.93 -21.28
CA GLU A 27 -4.28 20.59 -21.17
C GLU A 27 -4.41 19.99 -22.56
N ILE A 28 -3.81 18.82 -22.77
CA ILE A 28 -3.85 18.09 -24.04
C ILE A 28 -4.64 16.80 -23.88
N THR A 29 -5.44 16.48 -24.90
CA THR A 29 -6.19 15.21 -24.96
C THR A 29 -5.83 14.45 -26.24
N GLY A 30 -5.90 13.12 -26.19
CA GLY A 30 -5.64 12.25 -27.36
C GLY A 30 -4.34 11.45 -27.33
N LEU A 31 -3.66 11.38 -26.18
CA LEU A 31 -2.59 10.41 -25.96
C LEU A 31 -3.17 9.02 -25.71
N ASP A 32 -2.45 7.97 -26.11
CA ASP A 32 -2.90 6.58 -25.96
C ASP A 32 -2.88 6.10 -24.50
N ASP A 33 -2.07 6.76 -23.67
CA ASP A 33 -1.81 6.38 -22.27
C ASP A 33 -1.38 7.62 -21.48
N VAL A 34 -1.53 7.57 -20.15
CA VAL A 34 -1.19 8.69 -19.26
C VAL A 34 0.34 8.82 -19.17
N PRO A 35 0.94 9.97 -19.55
CA PRO A 35 2.37 10.19 -19.41
C PRO A 35 2.79 10.32 -17.94
N GLN A 36 4.06 10.07 -17.64
CA GLN A 36 4.56 10.29 -16.28
C GLN A 36 4.79 11.78 -16.03
N ALA A 37 4.60 12.22 -14.78
CA ALA A 37 4.89 13.59 -14.40
C ALA A 37 6.38 13.90 -14.61
N GLY A 38 6.69 14.99 -15.31
CA GLY A 38 8.07 15.38 -15.63
C GLY A 38 8.64 14.76 -16.92
N ASP A 39 7.88 13.93 -17.64
CA ASP A 39 8.28 13.46 -18.97
C ASP A 39 8.44 14.64 -19.95
N LYS A 40 9.46 14.56 -20.80
CA LYS A 40 9.66 15.53 -21.90
C LYS A 40 8.66 15.26 -23.01
N PHE A 41 8.09 16.34 -23.54
CA PHE A 41 7.16 16.29 -24.67
C PHE A 41 7.91 16.63 -25.96
N ASP A 42 7.97 15.68 -26.89
CA ASP A 42 8.65 15.84 -28.18
C ASP A 42 7.61 15.81 -29.31
N ALA A 43 7.57 16.85 -30.14
CA ALA A 43 6.77 16.85 -31.36
C ALA A 43 7.50 16.07 -32.46
N VAL A 44 6.77 15.18 -33.14
CA VAL A 44 7.31 14.27 -34.15
C VAL A 44 6.55 14.42 -35.46
N THR A 45 7.25 14.28 -36.58
CA THR A 45 6.67 14.47 -37.92
C THR A 45 5.98 13.20 -38.46
N ASP A 46 6.43 12.02 -38.05
CA ASP A 46 5.87 10.72 -38.45
C ASP A 46 5.39 9.94 -37.23
N GLU A 47 4.10 9.62 -37.21
CA GLU A 47 3.44 8.84 -36.17
C GLU A 47 3.99 7.42 -36.08
N ARG A 48 4.37 6.80 -37.21
CA ARG A 48 4.85 5.42 -37.25
C ARG A 48 6.21 5.29 -36.55
N LEU A 49 7.14 6.19 -36.87
CA LEU A 49 8.45 6.25 -36.22
C LEU A 49 8.31 6.53 -34.71
N ALA A 50 7.37 7.39 -34.33
CA ALA A 50 7.10 7.68 -32.93
C ALA A 50 6.60 6.46 -32.16
N ARG A 51 5.69 5.67 -32.76
CA ARG A 51 5.21 4.40 -32.18
C ARG A 51 6.35 3.39 -32.00
N GLU A 52 7.21 3.22 -33.01
CA GLU A 52 8.38 2.33 -32.92
C GLU A 52 9.33 2.76 -31.79
N LEU A 53 9.63 4.06 -31.70
CA LEU A 53 10.47 4.62 -30.63
C LEU A 53 9.87 4.39 -29.24
N VAL A 54 8.56 4.60 -29.07
CA VAL A 54 7.87 4.36 -27.79
C VAL A 54 7.81 2.88 -27.45
N ALA A 55 7.60 2.00 -28.42
CA ALA A 55 7.66 0.56 -28.21
C ALA A 55 9.05 0.12 -27.73
N GLN A 56 10.12 0.62 -28.37
CA GLN A 56 11.48 0.34 -27.95
C GLN A 56 11.76 0.85 -26.53
N ARG A 57 11.32 2.07 -26.19
CA ARG A 57 11.43 2.63 -24.83
C ARG A 57 10.67 1.81 -23.79
N ARG A 58 9.45 1.34 -24.12
CA ARG A 58 8.65 0.47 -23.25
C ARG A 58 9.34 -0.87 -22.99
N SER A 59 9.88 -1.51 -24.03
CA SER A 59 10.63 -2.77 -23.89
C SER A 59 11.87 -2.59 -23.02
N ALA A 60 12.66 -1.55 -23.26
CA ALA A 60 13.85 -1.25 -22.45
C ALA A 60 13.49 -0.97 -20.98
N GLN A 61 12.38 -0.27 -20.70
CA GLN A 61 11.89 -0.06 -19.33
C GLN A 61 11.43 -1.37 -18.67
N LYS A 62 10.74 -2.25 -19.40
CA LYS A 62 10.35 -3.58 -18.91
C LYS A 62 11.56 -4.43 -18.57
N GLU A 63 12.58 -4.47 -19.44
CA GLU A 63 13.83 -5.17 -19.18
C GLU A 63 14.56 -4.59 -17.96
N LYS A 64 14.64 -3.26 -17.82
CA LYS A 64 15.21 -2.63 -16.63
C LYS A 64 14.47 -3.03 -15.36
N LYS A 65 13.13 -3.03 -15.35
CA LYS A 65 12.33 -3.48 -14.19
C LYS A 65 12.57 -4.97 -13.89
N PHE A 66 12.65 -5.80 -14.93
CA PHE A 66 12.91 -7.22 -14.78
C PHE A 66 14.32 -7.48 -14.21
N ASN A 67 15.33 -6.76 -14.68
CA ASN A 67 16.71 -6.88 -14.19
C ASN A 67 16.90 -6.23 -12.80
N ALA A 68 16.12 -5.22 -12.46
CA ALA A 68 16.12 -4.61 -11.12
C ALA A 68 15.48 -5.51 -10.06
N ARG A 69 14.63 -6.47 -10.46
CA ARG A 69 14.26 -7.57 -9.56
C ARG A 69 15.50 -8.45 -9.39
N THR A 70 16.12 -8.34 -8.22
CA THR A 70 17.25 -9.18 -7.80
C THR A 70 16.97 -10.62 -8.21
N LYS A 71 17.87 -11.26 -8.97
CA LYS A 71 17.80 -12.69 -9.24
C LYS A 71 17.63 -13.39 -7.90
N VAL A 72 16.46 -13.96 -7.69
CA VAL A 72 16.14 -14.70 -6.48
C VAL A 72 17.00 -15.97 -6.52
N THR A 73 18.14 -15.93 -5.82
CA THR A 73 18.99 -17.11 -5.61
C THR A 73 18.39 -17.95 -4.49
N LEU A 74 18.71 -19.25 -4.47
CA LEU A 74 18.26 -20.16 -3.41
C LEU A 74 18.72 -19.67 -2.02
N ASP A 75 19.89 -19.04 -1.94
CA ASP A 75 20.41 -18.47 -0.68
C ASP A 75 19.57 -17.28 -0.18
N ASN A 76 19.16 -16.38 -1.08
CA ASN A 76 18.28 -15.24 -0.74
C ASN A 76 16.85 -15.70 -0.37
N LEU A 77 16.37 -16.80 -0.97
CA LEU A 77 15.10 -17.43 -0.59
C LEU A 77 15.14 -17.96 0.84
N PHE A 78 16.25 -18.59 1.25
CA PHE A 78 16.41 -19.08 2.62
C PHE A 78 16.46 -17.93 3.64
N GLU A 79 17.13 -16.82 3.33
CA GLU A 79 17.12 -15.62 4.18
C GLU A 79 15.72 -14.97 4.28
N GLN A 80 14.98 -14.90 3.17
CA GLN A 80 13.60 -14.41 3.18
C GLN A 80 12.65 -15.34 3.93
N MET A 81 12.82 -16.66 3.81
CA MET A 81 12.06 -17.65 4.58
C MET A 81 12.40 -17.64 6.08
N GLN A 82 13.65 -17.32 6.46
CA GLN A 82 14.04 -17.14 7.86
C GLN A 82 13.42 -15.88 8.50
N LYS A 83 13.07 -14.86 7.70
CA LYS A 83 12.30 -13.68 8.15
C LYS A 83 10.80 -13.94 8.31
N GLY A 84 10.42 -15.21 8.50
CA GLY A 84 9.05 -15.76 8.44
C GLY A 84 7.99 -15.22 9.40
N ASP A 85 8.16 -14.02 9.96
CA ASP A 85 7.18 -13.32 10.80
C ASP A 85 6.83 -11.91 10.30
N MET A 86 7.42 -11.44 9.19
CA MET A 86 7.09 -10.12 8.65
C MET A 86 5.68 -10.13 8.07
N LYS A 87 4.77 -9.37 8.68
CA LYS A 87 3.38 -9.27 8.20
C LYS A 87 3.31 -8.31 7.02
N GLU A 88 2.87 -8.81 5.87
CA GLU A 88 2.71 -7.98 4.68
C GLU A 88 1.26 -7.53 4.52
N LEU A 89 1.05 -6.24 4.34
CA LEU A 89 -0.22 -5.65 3.97
C LEU A 89 -0.16 -5.27 2.49
N GLN A 90 -0.92 -6.00 1.67
CA GLN A 90 -0.95 -5.78 0.23
C GLN A 90 -2.00 -4.73 -0.13
N LEU A 91 -1.61 -3.77 -0.98
CA LEU A 91 -2.45 -2.65 -1.38
C LEU A 91 -2.50 -2.50 -2.90
N VAL A 92 -3.70 -2.18 -3.41
CA VAL A 92 -3.90 -1.65 -4.76
C VAL A 92 -4.27 -0.19 -4.64
N VAL A 93 -3.52 0.70 -5.30
CA VAL A 93 -3.74 2.16 -5.21
C VAL A 93 -4.25 2.71 -6.54
N LYS A 94 -5.40 3.38 -6.51
CA LYS A 94 -5.92 4.16 -7.63
C LYS A 94 -6.07 5.62 -7.26
N ALA A 95 -5.68 6.52 -8.15
CA ALA A 95 -5.94 7.94 -7.97
C ALA A 95 -6.41 8.62 -9.26
N ASP A 96 -6.93 9.82 -9.12
CA ASP A 96 -7.43 10.64 -10.22
C ASP A 96 -6.31 11.15 -11.14
N VAL A 97 -5.17 11.50 -10.56
CA VAL A 97 -4.00 12.03 -11.28
C VAL A 97 -2.73 11.26 -10.91
N GLN A 98 -1.80 11.17 -11.87
CA GLN A 98 -0.52 10.46 -11.71
C GLN A 98 0.29 10.95 -10.50
N GLY A 99 0.35 12.26 -10.27
CA GLY A 99 1.10 12.83 -9.12
C GLY A 99 0.53 12.41 -7.76
N SER A 100 -0.79 12.22 -7.67
CA SER A 100 -1.45 11.73 -6.47
C SER A 100 -1.12 10.26 -6.21
N VAL A 101 -1.08 9.42 -7.26
CA VAL A 101 -0.67 8.01 -7.14
C VAL A 101 0.74 7.93 -6.54
N GLU A 102 1.69 8.69 -7.09
CA GLU A 102 3.08 8.66 -6.63
C GLU A 102 3.21 9.16 -5.19
N ALA A 103 2.54 10.26 -4.83
CA ALA A 103 2.55 10.81 -3.48
C ALA A 103 1.94 9.86 -2.45
N VAL A 104 0.82 9.22 -2.78
CA VAL A 104 0.15 8.24 -1.92
C VAL A 104 1.03 7.00 -1.75
N CYS A 105 1.52 6.41 -2.85
CA CYS A 105 2.39 5.24 -2.80
C CYS A 105 3.63 5.49 -1.93
N GLN A 106 4.34 6.60 -2.16
CA GLN A 106 5.53 6.93 -1.39
C GLN A 106 5.22 7.14 0.11
N SER A 107 4.06 7.71 0.42
CA SER A 107 3.66 7.94 1.82
C SER A 107 3.29 6.63 2.52
N LEU A 108 2.63 5.71 1.81
CA LEU A 108 2.26 4.40 2.35
C LEU A 108 3.49 3.48 2.51
N GLU A 109 4.44 3.51 1.58
CA GLU A 109 5.68 2.73 1.69
C GLU A 109 6.50 3.12 2.93
N LYS A 110 6.51 4.42 3.29
CA LYS A 110 7.17 4.93 4.51
C LYS A 110 6.59 4.39 5.82
N LEU A 111 5.40 3.80 5.79
CA LEU A 111 4.79 3.17 6.97
C LEU A 111 5.38 1.78 7.27
N SER A 112 6.13 1.20 6.33
CA SER A 112 6.77 -0.10 6.51
C SER A 112 7.84 -0.06 7.60
N ASN A 113 7.89 -1.10 8.43
CA ASN A 113 8.87 -1.29 9.48
C ASN A 113 9.33 -2.76 9.52
N ASP A 114 10.19 -3.12 10.48
CA ASP A 114 10.77 -4.46 10.57
C ASP A 114 9.75 -5.55 10.95
N GLU A 115 8.62 -5.20 11.57
CA GLU A 115 7.58 -6.13 12.01
C GLU A 115 6.42 -6.25 11.00
N ALA A 116 6.12 -5.18 10.25
CA ALA A 116 5.06 -5.13 9.24
C ALA A 116 5.45 -4.28 8.02
N ARG A 117 5.20 -4.81 6.83
CA ARG A 117 5.56 -4.21 5.54
C ARG A 117 4.33 -3.89 4.72
N VAL A 118 4.32 -2.72 4.09
CA VAL A 118 3.33 -2.36 3.08
C VAL A 118 3.87 -2.75 1.72
N ASP A 119 3.11 -3.53 0.96
CA ASP A 119 3.46 -3.89 -0.42
C ASP A 119 2.39 -3.42 -1.40
N ILE A 120 2.79 -2.60 -2.37
CA ILE A 120 1.89 -2.03 -3.37
C ILE A 120 1.97 -2.89 -4.64
N ILE A 121 1.04 -3.82 -4.78
CA ILE A 121 1.03 -4.80 -5.88
C ILE A 121 0.66 -4.15 -7.21
N HIS A 122 -0.21 -3.13 -7.18
CA HIS A 122 -0.60 -2.37 -8.35
C HIS A 122 -0.93 -0.93 -7.98
N SER A 123 -0.48 -0.01 -8.84
CA SER A 123 -0.87 1.39 -8.77
C SER A 123 -1.22 1.91 -10.15
N GLY A 124 -2.25 2.76 -10.23
CA GLY A 124 -2.73 3.27 -11.52
C GLY A 124 -3.61 4.50 -11.40
N VAL A 125 -3.82 5.15 -12.54
CA VAL A 125 -4.68 6.34 -12.65
C VAL A 125 -6.05 5.94 -13.17
N GLY A 126 -7.10 6.57 -12.65
CA GLY A 126 -8.48 6.39 -13.07
C GLY A 126 -9.37 5.69 -12.05
N ALA A 127 -10.63 5.45 -12.45
CA ALA A 127 -11.61 4.75 -11.65
C ALA A 127 -11.17 3.31 -11.33
N ILE A 128 -11.70 2.76 -10.23
CA ILE A 128 -11.44 1.37 -9.83
C ILE A 128 -12.32 0.46 -10.71
N ASN A 129 -11.69 -0.45 -11.45
CA ASN A 129 -12.36 -1.35 -12.37
C ASN A 129 -12.43 -2.80 -11.83
N GLU A 130 -13.10 -3.67 -12.57
CA GLU A 130 -13.26 -5.09 -12.22
C GLU A 130 -11.92 -5.85 -12.12
N SER A 131 -10.97 -5.55 -13.01
CA SER A 131 -9.65 -6.18 -13.00
C SER A 131 -8.86 -5.87 -11.73
N ASP A 132 -9.00 -4.66 -11.20
CA ASP A 132 -8.37 -4.26 -9.94
C ASP A 132 -8.96 -5.03 -8.75
N VAL A 133 -10.30 -5.24 -8.76
CA VAL A 133 -11.00 -6.05 -7.75
C VAL A 133 -10.59 -7.52 -7.84
N MET A 134 -10.51 -8.09 -9.04
CA MET A 134 -10.04 -9.46 -9.23
C MET A 134 -8.60 -9.65 -8.74
N LEU A 135 -7.71 -8.70 -9.03
CA LEU A 135 -6.34 -8.74 -8.55
C LEU A 135 -6.29 -8.67 -7.02
N ALA A 136 -7.06 -7.76 -6.42
CA ALA A 136 -7.14 -7.62 -4.98
C ALA A 136 -7.71 -8.87 -4.29
N ALA A 137 -8.73 -9.51 -4.86
CA ALA A 137 -9.28 -10.76 -4.36
C ALA A 137 -8.27 -11.91 -4.41
N ALA A 138 -7.54 -12.05 -5.52
CA ALA A 138 -6.54 -13.10 -5.68
C ALA A 138 -5.34 -12.95 -4.74
N SER A 139 -5.01 -11.72 -4.39
CA SER A 139 -3.84 -11.36 -3.57
C SER A 139 -4.19 -11.01 -2.11
N ASN A 140 -5.47 -11.04 -1.74
CA ASN A 140 -5.98 -10.59 -0.44
C ASN A 140 -5.54 -9.16 -0.09
N ALA A 141 -5.59 -8.27 -1.08
CA ALA A 141 -5.17 -6.87 -0.97
C ALA A 141 -6.35 -5.93 -0.71
N ILE A 142 -6.07 -4.82 -0.03
CA ILE A 142 -7.04 -3.73 0.17
C ILE A 142 -6.90 -2.74 -0.99
N ILE A 143 -8.03 -2.27 -1.52
CA ILE A 143 -8.03 -1.25 -2.58
C ILE A 143 -8.19 0.13 -1.94
N VAL A 144 -7.25 1.01 -2.25
CA VAL A 144 -7.21 2.41 -1.82
C VAL A 144 -7.48 3.31 -3.02
N GLY A 145 -8.62 3.99 -3.01
CA GLY A 145 -8.98 5.00 -4.01
C GLY A 145 -8.77 6.42 -3.50
N PHE A 146 -7.93 7.22 -4.15
CA PHE A 146 -7.72 8.63 -3.83
C PHE A 146 -8.40 9.53 -4.85
N ASN A 147 -9.43 10.28 -4.41
CA ASN A 147 -10.27 11.14 -5.25
C ASN A 147 -10.90 10.45 -6.48
N VAL A 148 -11.05 9.12 -6.42
CA VAL A 148 -11.68 8.30 -7.45
C VAL A 148 -12.92 7.60 -6.91
N ARG A 149 -13.81 7.20 -7.82
CA ARG A 149 -14.98 6.37 -7.52
C ARG A 149 -14.82 5.02 -8.21
N PRO A 150 -15.29 3.92 -7.58
CA PRO A 150 -15.35 2.63 -8.24
C PRO A 150 -16.46 2.62 -9.29
N ASP A 151 -16.26 1.81 -10.32
CA ASP A 151 -17.33 1.49 -11.26
C ASP A 151 -18.42 0.66 -10.54
N PRO A 152 -19.70 0.77 -10.91
CA PRO A 152 -20.78 0.03 -10.24
C PRO A 152 -20.56 -1.49 -10.21
N VAL A 153 -20.01 -2.04 -11.31
CA VAL A 153 -19.67 -3.47 -11.43
C VAL A 153 -18.52 -3.84 -10.49
N ALA A 154 -17.51 -2.98 -10.37
CA ALA A 154 -16.40 -3.18 -9.46
C ALA A 154 -16.85 -3.15 -7.99
N GLU A 155 -17.76 -2.23 -7.64
CA GLU A 155 -18.32 -2.15 -6.29
C GLU A 155 -19.15 -3.39 -5.93
N GLU A 156 -19.94 -3.92 -6.86
CA GLU A 156 -20.71 -5.15 -6.66
C GLU A 156 -19.79 -6.37 -6.50
N ASN A 157 -18.80 -6.51 -7.37
CA ASN A 157 -17.83 -7.60 -7.30
C ASN A 157 -17.01 -7.54 -6.00
N ALA A 158 -16.61 -6.35 -5.55
CA ALA A 158 -15.88 -6.19 -4.30
C ALA A 158 -16.70 -6.66 -3.09
N LYS A 159 -18.00 -6.34 -3.05
CA LYS A 159 -18.93 -6.83 -2.00
C LYS A 159 -19.11 -8.34 -2.06
N ARG A 160 -19.21 -8.91 -3.26
CA ARG A 160 -19.39 -10.35 -3.46
C ARG A 160 -18.15 -11.14 -3.03
N ASP A 161 -16.98 -10.66 -3.40
CA ASP A 161 -15.71 -11.36 -3.22
C ASP A 161 -15.03 -10.99 -1.89
N GLY A 162 -15.65 -10.11 -1.08
CA GLY A 162 -15.15 -9.69 0.23
C GLY A 162 -13.94 -8.76 0.19
N VAL A 163 -13.72 -8.10 -0.94
CA VAL A 163 -12.60 -7.16 -1.13
C VAL A 163 -12.94 -5.81 -0.49
N GLU A 164 -12.03 -5.31 0.33
CA GLU A 164 -12.22 -4.05 1.03
C GLU A 164 -11.85 -2.85 0.14
N LEU A 165 -12.85 -1.98 -0.10
CA LEU A 165 -12.71 -0.74 -0.84
C LEU A 165 -12.66 0.45 0.13
N ARG A 166 -11.54 1.17 0.16
CA ARG A 166 -11.37 2.39 0.99
C ARG A 166 -11.15 3.60 0.10
N LEU A 167 -12.06 4.58 0.18
CA LEU A 167 -12.03 5.79 -0.63
C LEU A 167 -11.66 7.00 0.23
N TYR A 168 -10.66 7.75 -0.21
CA TYR A 168 -10.13 8.90 0.51
C TYR A 168 -10.14 10.14 -0.37
N ARG A 169 -10.31 11.30 0.27
CA ARG A 169 -10.12 12.62 -0.35
C ARG A 169 -8.92 13.36 0.23
N VAL A 170 -8.46 12.96 1.41
CA VAL A 170 -7.35 13.57 2.14
C VAL A 170 -6.31 12.50 2.40
N ILE A 171 -5.05 12.78 2.03
CA ILE A 171 -3.97 11.79 2.09
C ILE A 171 -3.64 11.37 3.53
N TYR A 172 -3.75 12.30 4.48
CA TYR A 172 -3.49 12.01 5.90
C TYR A 172 -4.48 11.01 6.49
N ASP A 173 -5.74 11.04 6.08
CA ASP A 173 -6.76 10.09 6.55
C ASP A 173 -6.39 8.67 6.09
N CYS A 174 -5.98 8.52 4.82
CA CYS A 174 -5.47 7.27 4.27
C CYS A 174 -4.26 6.74 5.06
N ILE A 175 -3.26 7.59 5.30
CA ILE A 175 -2.05 7.22 6.05
C ILE A 175 -2.41 6.76 7.47
N ASN A 176 -3.30 7.49 8.15
CA ASN A 176 -3.70 7.18 9.52
C ASN A 176 -4.44 5.85 9.61
N GLU A 177 -5.36 5.60 8.68
CA GLU A 177 -6.18 4.39 8.68
C GLU A 177 -5.37 3.16 8.30
N ILE A 178 -4.54 3.23 7.24
CA ILE A 178 -3.62 2.14 6.89
C ILE A 178 -2.60 1.91 8.01
N GLY A 179 -2.09 2.98 8.63
CA GLY A 179 -1.22 2.87 9.79
C GLY A 179 -1.90 2.20 11.00
N ALA A 180 -3.19 2.42 11.21
CA ALA A 180 -3.96 1.74 12.25
C ALA A 180 -4.17 0.25 11.91
N ALA A 181 -4.44 -0.08 10.65
CA ALA A 181 -4.55 -1.46 10.18
C ALA A 181 -3.23 -2.22 10.40
N LEU A 182 -2.09 -1.62 10.02
CA LEU A 182 -0.76 -2.19 10.27
C LEU A 182 -0.52 -2.44 11.76
N LYS A 183 -0.87 -1.49 12.63
CA LYS A 183 -0.76 -1.67 14.09
C LYS A 183 -1.66 -2.78 14.62
N GLY A 184 -2.86 -2.91 14.10
CA GLY A 184 -3.79 -4.00 14.46
C GLY A 184 -3.27 -5.38 14.06
N MET A 185 -2.41 -5.45 13.03
CA MET A 185 -1.73 -6.67 12.64
C MET A 185 -0.57 -7.02 13.58
N LEU A 186 0.02 -6.07 14.32
CA LEU A 186 1.16 -6.35 15.21
C LEU A 186 0.74 -7.17 16.43
N ALA A 187 1.62 -8.07 16.87
CA ALA A 187 1.40 -8.82 18.10
C ALA A 187 1.44 -7.87 19.31
N PRO A 188 0.53 -8.02 20.31
CA PRO A 188 0.57 -7.19 21.50
C PRO A 188 1.85 -7.45 22.29
N LYS A 189 2.59 -6.37 22.62
CA LYS A 189 3.76 -6.47 23.50
C LYS A 189 3.29 -6.69 24.94
N VAL A 190 3.39 -7.93 25.40
CA VAL A 190 3.10 -8.29 26.79
C VAL A 190 4.26 -7.79 27.65
N ARG A 191 3.95 -6.95 28.64
CA ARG A 191 4.91 -6.53 29.66
C ARG A 191 4.57 -7.23 30.95
N GLU A 192 5.45 -8.12 31.40
CA GLU A 192 5.35 -8.67 32.74
C GLU A 192 5.63 -7.55 33.75
N VAL A 193 4.66 -7.31 34.63
CA VAL A 193 4.78 -6.37 35.74
C VAL A 193 4.72 -7.18 37.01
N SER A 194 5.80 -7.16 37.79
CA SER A 194 5.78 -7.79 39.12
C SER A 194 4.82 -7.03 40.03
N LEU A 195 3.70 -7.67 40.36
CA LEU A 195 2.65 -7.07 41.20
C LEU A 195 3.04 -7.02 42.68
N GLY A 196 3.88 -7.96 43.12
CA GLY A 196 4.38 -8.01 44.49
C GLY A 196 5.25 -9.23 44.75
N ARG A 197 5.98 -9.17 45.86
CA ARG A 197 6.82 -10.25 46.36
C ARG A 197 6.33 -10.69 47.72
N ALA A 198 6.16 -11.99 47.90
CA ALA A 198 5.82 -12.58 49.18
C ALA A 198 6.86 -13.63 49.58
N GLU A 199 7.12 -13.74 50.86
CA GLU A 199 8.03 -14.72 51.45
C GLU A 199 7.21 -15.74 52.23
N VAL A 200 7.39 -17.02 51.92
CA VAL A 200 6.74 -18.11 52.63
C VAL A 200 7.48 -18.36 53.94
N ARG A 201 6.78 -18.22 55.06
CA ARG A 201 7.36 -18.39 56.40
C ARG A 201 6.99 -19.71 57.04
N GLN A 202 5.82 -20.24 56.71
CA GLN A 202 5.33 -21.48 57.29
C GLN A 202 4.47 -22.25 56.29
N VAL A 203 4.55 -23.57 56.35
CA VAL A 203 3.81 -24.44 55.45
C VAL A 203 2.99 -25.43 56.28
N TYR A 204 1.71 -25.54 55.98
CA TYR A 204 0.78 -26.46 56.61
C TYR A 204 0.35 -27.52 55.59
N ARG A 205 0.36 -28.81 55.99
CA ARG A 205 -0.12 -29.91 55.16
C ARG A 205 -1.43 -30.43 55.70
N ILE A 206 -2.46 -30.40 54.86
CA ILE A 206 -3.80 -30.92 55.18
C ILE A 206 -4.15 -31.96 54.11
N SER A 207 -4.49 -33.16 54.55
CA SER A 207 -4.72 -34.33 53.69
C SER A 207 -5.83 -34.15 52.65
N SER A 208 -6.82 -33.27 52.89
CA SER A 208 -7.96 -33.04 51.99
C SER A 208 -7.81 -31.86 51.02
N VAL A 209 -6.91 -30.90 51.30
CA VAL A 209 -6.78 -29.64 50.52
C VAL A 209 -5.38 -29.45 49.93
N GLY A 210 -4.39 -30.21 50.41
CA GLY A 210 -3.01 -30.15 49.96
C GLY A 210 -2.11 -29.28 50.86
N THR A 211 -1.15 -28.59 50.24
CA THR A 211 -0.14 -27.80 50.95
C THR A 211 -0.54 -26.32 50.98
N ILE A 212 -0.66 -25.74 52.16
CA ILE A 212 -1.02 -24.32 52.37
C ILE A 212 0.24 -23.56 52.82
N ALA A 213 0.62 -22.54 52.07
CA ALA A 213 1.74 -21.66 52.40
C ALA A 213 1.24 -20.41 53.16
N GLY A 214 1.65 -20.27 54.41
CA GLY A 214 1.57 -19.02 55.16
C GLY A 214 2.67 -18.07 54.69
N ALA A 215 2.29 -17.09 53.88
CA ALA A 215 3.22 -16.13 53.29
C ALA A 215 3.02 -14.72 53.85
N HIS A 216 4.11 -13.96 53.96
CA HIS A 216 4.11 -12.55 54.29
C HIS A 216 4.48 -11.73 53.06
N VAL A 217 3.65 -10.74 52.69
CA VAL A 217 3.91 -9.85 51.56
C VAL A 217 5.01 -8.86 51.95
N LEU A 218 6.14 -8.92 51.25
CA LEU A 218 7.30 -8.02 51.44
C LEU A 218 7.12 -6.71 50.67
N SER A 219 6.54 -6.77 49.48
CA SER A 219 6.28 -5.59 48.64
C SER A 219 5.15 -5.83 47.67
N GLY A 220 4.47 -4.75 47.26
CA GLY A 220 3.38 -4.81 46.29
C GLY A 220 2.09 -5.44 46.84
N LYS A 221 1.28 -6.00 45.95
CA LYS A 221 -0.02 -6.60 46.27
C LYS A 221 -0.16 -7.95 45.59
N VAL A 222 -0.61 -8.95 46.36
CA VAL A 222 -0.95 -10.26 45.82
C VAL A 222 -2.44 -10.27 45.48
N ALA A 223 -2.77 -10.48 44.21
CA ALA A 223 -4.13 -10.63 43.74
C ALA A 223 -4.36 -12.06 43.24
N ARG A 224 -5.57 -12.58 43.45
CA ARG A 224 -5.95 -13.92 42.99
C ARG A 224 -6.24 -13.83 41.49
N ASN A 225 -5.57 -14.66 40.68
CA ASN A 225 -5.64 -14.70 39.20
C ASN A 225 -4.95 -13.52 38.48
N ALA A 226 -3.81 -13.05 38.99
CA ALA A 226 -3.05 -11.95 38.41
C ALA A 226 -1.69 -12.40 37.89
#